data_AF-X0PLR8-F1
#
_entry.id   AF-X0PLR8-F1
#
_cell.length_a   1.000
_cell.length_b   1.000
_cell.length_c   1.000
_cell.angle_alpha   90.00
_cell.angle_beta   90.00
_cell.angle_gamma   90.00
#
_symmetry.space_group_name_H-M   'P 1'
#
loop_
_entity.id
_entity.type
_entity.pdbx_description
1 polymer ?
#
loop_
_entity_poly.entity_id
_entity_poly.type
_entity_poly.pdbx_seq_one_letter_code
_entity_poly.pdbx_strand_id
1 'polypeptide(L)'
;MLIVLDTSAVTRDARFETFVRDVLDQGSRVLVPRLVLVEVAHRYQRESVAMIDALTVQARMYDRLGLREDLSVFVEAARAKADGYVDSLARQLEAMGCDVIEPAHTSHLEIAGRELQRRRPYVDRKRHGYTATVNWLTVLDIADRRPSEDVVWVSANSRAFGSGEPSTWHDEIWAELQERGLAHRVRWVVELDDVDLRDTDVPRRERTFDPIPAPPAVFAAAVPAPLPPRPPVAAPDSVEPPAPAATLPPVHVARPRVAPQRILPSGNADTGGRRGIGRMMGGRKRKVTVVDELDELDFG
;
A
#
# COMPACT_ATOMS: atom_id res chain seq x y z
N MET A 1 9.62 -16.01 -10.47
CA MET A 1 8.85 -14.79 -10.79
C MET A 1 8.68 -13.97 -9.52
N LEU A 2 8.63 -12.65 -9.63
CA LEU A 2 8.42 -11.72 -8.53
C LEU A 2 7.06 -11.07 -8.66
N ILE A 3 6.25 -11.13 -7.61
CA ILE A 3 4.92 -10.53 -7.57
C ILE A 3 4.97 -9.39 -6.57
N VAL A 4 4.85 -8.17 -7.04
CA VAL A 4 4.89 -6.96 -6.21
C VAL A 4 3.46 -6.49 -5.98
N LEU A 5 3.07 -6.31 -4.72
CA LEU A 5 1.70 -6.03 -4.34
C LEU A 5 1.49 -4.56 -3.98
N ASP A 6 0.41 -3.97 -4.50
CA ASP A 6 -0.07 -2.65 -4.10
C ASP A 6 -1.04 -2.74 -2.90
N THR A 7 -1.35 -1.59 -2.31
CA THR A 7 -2.31 -1.45 -1.21
C THR A 7 -3.67 -2.05 -1.53
N SER A 8 -4.13 -1.97 -2.79
CA SER A 8 -5.38 -2.60 -3.19
C SER A 8 -5.33 -4.14 -3.12
N ALA A 9 -4.21 -4.76 -3.47
CA ALA A 9 -4.06 -6.21 -3.48
C ALA A 9 -4.07 -6.77 -2.04
N VAL A 10 -3.43 -6.05 -1.11
CA VAL A 10 -3.37 -6.44 0.31
C VAL A 10 -4.72 -6.24 1.02
N THR A 11 -5.51 -5.22 0.63
CA THR A 11 -6.72 -4.83 1.38
C THR A 11 -8.03 -5.37 0.84
N ARG A 12 -8.10 -5.69 -0.46
CA ARG A 12 -9.37 -6.05 -1.10
C ARG A 12 -9.60 -7.56 -1.19
N ASP A 13 -8.54 -8.35 -1.19
CA ASP A 13 -8.66 -9.74 -1.59
C ASP A 13 -8.87 -10.69 -0.41
N ALA A 14 -10.03 -11.35 -0.39
CA ALA A 14 -10.36 -12.35 0.63
C ALA A 14 -9.54 -13.64 0.50
N ARG A 15 -8.89 -13.85 -0.66
CA ARG A 15 -8.07 -15.04 -0.95
C ARG A 15 -6.57 -14.80 -0.78
N PHE A 16 -6.17 -13.63 -0.27
CA PHE A 16 -4.78 -13.24 -0.12
C PHE A 16 -3.89 -14.35 0.47
N GLU A 17 -4.31 -14.97 1.58
CA GLU A 17 -3.52 -16.03 2.23
C GLU A 17 -3.37 -17.29 1.37
N THR A 18 -4.43 -17.69 0.67
CA THR A 18 -4.40 -18.84 -0.25
C THR A 18 -3.51 -18.53 -1.45
N PHE A 19 -3.65 -17.33 -2.02
CA PHE A 19 -2.81 -16.87 -3.12
C PHE A 19 -1.32 -16.89 -2.76
N VAL A 20 -0.94 -16.32 -1.62
CA VAL A 20 0.46 -16.31 -1.17
C VAL A 20 1.01 -17.73 -1.08
N ARG A 21 0.23 -18.67 -0.54
CA ARG A 21 0.63 -20.08 -0.45
C ARG A 21 0.84 -20.69 -1.83
N ASP A 22 -0.11 -20.52 -2.74
CA ASP A 22 -0.04 -21.08 -4.09
C ASP A 22 1.16 -20.52 -4.88
N VAL A 23 1.47 -19.24 -4.71
CA VAL A 23 2.65 -18.58 -5.30
C VAL A 23 3.94 -19.19 -4.76
N LEU A 24 4.02 -19.38 -3.45
CA LEU A 24 5.21 -19.92 -2.78
C LEU A 24 5.43 -21.39 -3.14
N ASP A 25 4.36 -22.19 -3.22
CA ASP A 25 4.42 -23.60 -3.61
C ASP A 25 4.97 -23.80 -5.03
N GLN A 26 4.82 -22.79 -5.89
CA GLN A 26 5.37 -22.77 -7.25
C GLN A 26 6.75 -22.10 -7.35
N GLY A 27 7.37 -21.75 -6.22
CA GLY A 27 8.71 -21.15 -6.18
C GLY A 27 8.78 -19.69 -6.62
N SER A 28 7.64 -18.99 -6.67
CA SER A 28 7.60 -17.54 -6.90
C SER A 28 7.66 -16.77 -5.58
N ARG A 29 8.00 -15.47 -5.64
CA ARG A 29 8.12 -14.63 -4.44
C ARG A 29 7.09 -13.51 -4.43
N VAL A 30 6.49 -13.28 -3.28
CA VAL A 30 5.58 -12.17 -3.04
C VAL A 30 6.35 -11.06 -2.32
N LEU A 31 6.40 -9.88 -2.93
CA LEU A 31 7.06 -8.69 -2.42
C LEU A 31 6.00 -7.65 -2.06
N VAL A 32 6.07 -7.09 -0.85
CA VAL A 32 5.18 -6.02 -0.40
C VAL A 32 6.02 -4.80 -0.01
N PRO A 33 5.95 -3.68 -0.75
CA PRO A 33 6.65 -2.46 -0.37
C PRO A 33 6.21 -1.96 1.01
N ARG A 34 7.15 -1.55 1.87
CA ARG A 34 6.85 -1.03 3.22
C ARG A 34 5.91 0.18 3.19
N LEU A 35 5.96 0.97 2.11
CA LEU A 35 5.02 2.07 1.88
C LEU A 35 3.57 1.60 1.82
N VAL A 36 3.29 0.42 1.25
CA VAL A 36 1.95 -0.17 1.22
C VAL A 36 1.44 -0.41 2.63
N LEU A 37 2.28 -0.93 3.54
CA LEU A 37 1.88 -1.17 4.93
C LEU A 37 1.53 0.13 5.65
N VAL A 38 2.30 1.20 5.39
CA VAL A 38 2.01 2.54 5.92
C VAL A 38 0.68 3.07 5.38
N GLU A 39 0.38 2.86 4.10
CA GLU A 39 -0.92 3.24 3.53
C GLU A 39 -2.09 2.46 4.13
N VAL A 40 -1.93 1.14 4.32
CA VAL A 40 -2.93 0.30 4.99
C VAL A 40 -3.17 0.78 6.41
N ALA A 41 -2.10 1.06 7.17
CA ALA A 41 -2.20 1.56 8.53
C ALA A 41 -2.92 2.91 8.59
N HIS A 42 -2.56 3.84 7.70
CA HIS A 42 -3.21 5.15 7.64
C HIS A 42 -4.69 5.04 7.23
N ARG A 43 -5.04 4.14 6.30
CA ARG A 43 -6.45 3.87 5.95
C ARG A 43 -7.21 3.32 7.16
N TYR A 44 -6.66 2.32 7.84
CA TYR A 44 -7.25 1.73 9.04
C TYR A 44 -7.45 2.77 10.15
N GLN A 45 -6.46 3.64 10.38
CA GLN A 45 -6.55 4.72 11.36
C GLN A 45 -7.69 5.69 11.00
N ARG A 46 -7.80 6.11 9.73
CA ARG A 46 -8.89 7.00 9.29
C ARG A 46 -10.27 6.37 9.42
N GLU A 47 -10.41 5.10 9.05
CA GLU A 47 -11.66 4.34 9.19
C GLU A 47 -12.03 4.17 10.67
N SER A 48 -11.05 3.89 11.52
CA SER A 48 -11.25 3.78 12.97
C SER A 48 -11.69 5.10 13.58
N VAL A 49 -11.06 6.22 13.23
CA VAL A 49 -11.46 7.56 13.69
C VAL A 49 -12.88 7.89 13.23
N ALA A 50 -13.22 7.65 11.96
CA ALA A 50 -14.56 7.90 11.45
C ALA A 50 -15.63 7.05 12.18
N MET A 51 -15.32 5.79 12.48
CA MET A 51 -16.20 4.91 13.25
C MET A 51 -16.34 5.38 14.69
N ILE A 52 -15.24 5.80 15.32
CA ILE A 52 -15.24 6.38 16.67
C ILE A 52 -16.09 7.65 16.73
N ASP A 53 -15.94 8.55 15.76
CA ASP A 53 -16.72 9.78 15.69
C ASP A 53 -18.20 9.47 15.53
N ALA A 54 -18.56 8.52 14.66
CA ALA A 54 -19.93 8.06 14.50
C ALA A 54 -20.51 7.47 15.79
N LEU A 55 -19.75 6.60 16.48
CA LEU A 55 -20.14 6.02 17.75
C LEU A 55 -20.25 7.07 18.86
N THR A 56 -19.39 8.10 18.86
CA THR A 56 -19.42 9.19 19.84
C THR A 56 -20.67 10.06 19.67
N VAL A 57 -21.05 10.37 18.42
CA VAL A 57 -22.30 11.09 18.13
C VAL A 57 -23.51 10.29 18.63
N GLN A 58 -23.53 8.98 18.40
CA GLN A 58 -24.59 8.10 18.89
C GLN A 58 -24.57 7.96 20.42
N ALA A 59 -23.39 7.84 21.04
CA ALA A 59 -23.26 7.71 22.49
C ALA A 59 -23.73 8.94 23.26
N ARG A 60 -23.67 10.15 22.68
CA ARG A 60 -24.32 11.34 23.26
C ARG A 60 -25.84 11.19 23.39
N MET A 61 -26.48 10.44 22.49
CA MET A 61 -27.91 10.11 22.62
C MET A 61 -28.15 9.09 23.75
N TYR A 62 -27.14 8.28 24.06
CA TYR A 62 -27.15 7.24 25.09
C TYR A 62 -26.39 7.62 26.36
N ASP A 63 -26.07 8.90 26.59
CA ASP A 63 -25.41 9.35 27.83
C ASP A 63 -26.24 8.96 29.07
N ARG A 64 -27.57 8.87 28.92
CA ARG A 64 -28.49 8.39 29.96
C ARG A 64 -28.31 6.90 30.31
N LEU A 65 -27.64 6.13 29.46
CA LEU A 65 -27.32 4.71 29.66
C LEU A 65 -25.92 4.49 30.27
N GLY A 66 -25.14 5.55 30.51
CA GLY A 66 -23.82 5.44 31.16
C GLY A 66 -22.69 4.89 30.27
N LEU A 67 -22.91 4.72 28.96
CA LEU A 67 -21.97 4.06 28.03
C LEU A 67 -20.74 4.90 27.63
N ARG A 68 -20.58 6.10 28.21
CA ARG A 68 -19.52 7.04 27.84
C ARG A 68 -18.13 6.52 28.19
N GLU A 69 -17.99 5.92 29.37
CA GLU A 69 -16.71 5.40 29.88
C GLU A 69 -16.24 4.20 29.05
N ASP A 70 -17.15 3.28 28.72
CA ASP A 70 -16.86 2.13 27.86
C ASP A 70 -16.41 2.56 26.46
N LEU A 71 -17.04 3.61 25.90
CA LEU A 71 -16.61 4.15 24.61
C LEU A 71 -15.22 4.77 24.68
N SER A 72 -14.88 5.51 25.74
CA SER A 72 -13.53 6.05 25.94
C SER A 72 -12.47 4.96 26.01
N VAL A 73 -12.73 3.86 26.74
CA VAL A 73 -11.84 2.70 26.79
C VAL A 73 -11.66 2.07 25.41
N PHE A 74 -12.74 1.93 24.64
CA PHE A 74 -12.68 1.41 23.27
C PHE A 74 -11.84 2.30 22.34
N VAL A 75 -12.00 3.61 22.43
CA VAL A 75 -11.25 4.60 21.62
C VAL A 75 -9.75 4.51 21.91
N GLU A 76 -9.36 4.47 23.18
CA GLU A 76 -7.95 4.35 23.56
C GLU A 76 -7.37 3.00 23.11
N ALA A 77 -8.12 1.91 23.24
CA ALA A 77 -7.70 0.60 22.72
C ALA A 77 -7.53 0.61 21.19
N ALA A 78 -8.40 1.29 20.44
CA ALA A 78 -8.30 1.43 19.00
C ALA A 78 -7.07 2.25 18.58
N ARG A 79 -6.75 3.34 19.30
CA ARG A 79 -5.54 4.15 19.09
C ARG A 79 -4.28 3.36 19.38
N ALA A 80 -4.21 2.69 20.53
CA ALA A 80 -3.06 1.86 20.90
C ALA A 80 -2.80 0.73 19.89
N LYS A 81 -3.87 0.17 19.29
CA LYS A 81 -3.74 -0.83 18.22
C LYS A 81 -3.17 -0.25 16.93
N ALA A 82 -3.42 1.02 16.64
CA ALA A 82 -2.91 1.69 15.43
C ALA A 82 -1.39 1.97 15.51
N ASP A 83 -0.88 2.36 16.68
CA ASP A 83 0.53 2.78 16.87
C ASP A 83 1.57 1.68 16.57
N GLY A 84 1.18 0.41 16.68
CA GLY A 84 2.02 -0.75 16.32
C GLY A 84 1.55 -1.52 15.09
N TYR A 85 0.57 -0.99 14.35
CA TYR A 85 -0.13 -1.75 13.31
C TYR A 85 0.79 -2.10 12.13
N VAL A 86 1.65 -1.17 11.70
CA VAL A 86 2.59 -1.39 10.58
C VAL A 86 3.52 -2.57 10.88
N ASP A 87 4.19 -2.57 12.03
CA ASP A 87 5.13 -3.64 12.39
C ASP A 87 4.42 -4.96 12.74
N SER A 88 3.19 -4.89 13.24
CA SER A 88 2.37 -6.09 13.40
C SER A 88 2.00 -6.70 12.04
N LEU A 89 1.57 -5.88 11.08
CA LEU A 89 1.22 -6.31 9.73
C LEU A 89 2.44 -6.83 8.97
N ALA A 90 3.58 -6.17 9.09
CA ALA A 90 4.85 -6.64 8.52
C ALA A 90 5.19 -8.05 9.00
N ARG A 91 5.18 -8.27 10.32
CA ARG A 91 5.45 -9.60 10.90
C ARG A 91 4.45 -10.65 10.48
N GLN A 92 3.18 -10.29 10.29
CA GLN A 92 2.17 -11.21 9.76
C GLN A 92 2.45 -11.59 8.30
N LEU A 93 2.78 -10.62 7.46
CA LEU A 93 3.16 -10.85 6.07
C LEU A 93 4.42 -11.73 5.95
N GLU A 94 5.45 -11.43 6.74
CA GLU A 94 6.68 -12.22 6.81
C GLU A 94 6.42 -13.65 7.30
N ALA A 95 5.55 -13.83 8.30
CA ALA A 95 5.16 -15.15 8.79
C ALA A 95 4.39 -15.98 7.74
N MET A 96 3.74 -15.32 6.77
CA MET A 96 3.11 -15.97 5.62
C MET A 96 4.09 -16.25 4.46
N GLY A 97 5.34 -15.81 4.56
CA GLY A 97 6.37 -15.99 3.53
C GLY A 97 6.46 -14.85 2.51
N CYS A 98 5.77 -13.72 2.74
CA CYS A 98 5.95 -12.51 1.94
C CYS A 98 7.22 -11.76 2.37
N ASP A 99 7.94 -11.21 1.40
CA ASP A 99 9.06 -10.31 1.67
C ASP A 99 8.57 -8.86 1.76
N VAL A 100 8.71 -8.24 2.94
CA VAL A 100 8.50 -6.80 3.08
C VAL A 100 9.78 -6.09 2.62
N ILE A 101 9.66 -5.25 1.60
CA ILE A 101 10.81 -4.57 0.98
C ILE A 101 10.77 -3.06 1.24
N GLU A 102 11.93 -2.45 1.38
CA GLU A 102 12.00 -0.99 1.43
C GLU A 102 11.70 -0.38 0.05
N PRO A 103 10.98 0.75 -0.01
CA PRO A 103 10.78 1.47 -1.25
C PRO A 103 12.12 1.87 -1.89
N ALA A 104 12.13 2.05 -3.22
CA ALA A 104 13.32 2.51 -3.92
C ALA A 104 13.83 3.83 -3.33
N HIS A 105 15.16 3.95 -3.24
CA HIS A 105 15.83 5.18 -2.79
C HIS A 105 15.78 6.24 -3.90
N THR A 106 14.61 6.82 -4.09
CA THR A 106 14.36 7.90 -5.05
C THR A 106 14.50 9.26 -4.37
N SER A 107 15.16 10.21 -5.04
CA SER A 107 15.22 11.59 -4.57
C SER A 107 13.84 12.27 -4.61
N HIS A 108 13.53 13.12 -3.62
CA HIS A 108 12.31 13.94 -3.67
C HIS A 108 12.26 14.86 -4.90
N LEU A 109 13.42 15.24 -5.44
CA LEU A 109 13.50 16.04 -6.68
C LEU A 109 13.00 15.27 -7.89
N GLU A 110 13.26 13.96 -7.98
CA GLU A 110 12.74 13.12 -9.06
C GLU A 110 11.22 12.98 -8.96
N ILE A 111 10.70 12.72 -7.75
CA ILE A 111 9.27 12.60 -7.52
C ILE A 111 8.56 13.93 -7.83
N ALA A 112 9.11 15.04 -7.36
CA ALA A 112 8.61 16.38 -7.67
C ALA A 112 8.70 16.70 -9.16
N GLY A 113 9.78 16.28 -9.83
CA GLY A 113 9.93 16.41 -11.29
C GLY A 113 8.81 15.71 -12.04
N ARG A 114 8.48 14.47 -11.66
CA ARG A 114 7.34 13.73 -12.23
C ARG A 114 6.02 14.44 -11.97
N GLU A 115 5.80 14.95 -10.75
CA GLU A 115 4.60 15.71 -10.39
C GLU A 115 4.43 16.97 -11.24
N LEU A 116 5.50 17.77 -11.38
CA LEU A 116 5.51 19.00 -12.16
C LEU A 116 5.23 18.75 -13.64
N GLN A 117 5.80 17.67 -14.19
CA GLN A 117 5.55 17.20 -15.56
C GLN A 117 4.20 16.51 -15.72
N ARG A 118 3.51 16.21 -14.61
CA ARG A 118 2.28 15.41 -14.56
C ARG A 118 2.44 14.07 -15.27
N ARG A 119 3.63 13.51 -15.18
CA ARG A 119 3.92 12.18 -15.72
C ARG A 119 3.19 11.15 -14.88
N ARG A 120 2.61 10.14 -15.52
CA ARG A 120 2.01 9.01 -14.79
C ARG A 120 2.99 8.45 -13.75
N PRO A 121 2.51 8.09 -12.53
CA PRO A 121 1.12 7.90 -12.12
C PRO A 121 0.36 9.14 -11.61
N TYR A 122 0.88 10.36 -11.80
CA TYR A 122 0.12 11.59 -11.51
C TYR A 122 -0.97 11.79 -12.57
N VAL A 123 -2.24 11.78 -12.15
CA VAL A 123 -3.40 11.81 -13.08
C VAL A 123 -4.11 13.16 -13.09
N ASP A 124 -4.21 13.83 -11.93
CA ASP A 124 -4.91 15.10 -11.82
C ASP A 124 -4.33 15.99 -10.71
N ARG A 125 -4.69 17.29 -10.75
CA ARG A 125 -4.23 18.29 -9.76
C ARG A 125 -4.81 18.07 -8.35
N LYS A 126 -5.85 17.26 -8.19
CA LYS A 126 -6.58 17.10 -6.92
C LYS A 126 -6.12 15.86 -6.14
N ARG A 127 -5.51 14.89 -6.82
CA ARG A 127 -5.06 13.62 -6.27
C ARG A 127 -3.55 13.55 -6.38
N HIS A 128 -2.90 13.59 -5.23
CA HIS A 128 -1.46 13.43 -5.12
C HIS A 128 -1.08 11.99 -5.48
N GLY A 129 -0.35 11.82 -6.59
CA GLY A 129 0.15 10.53 -7.07
C GLY A 129 1.47 10.11 -6.42
N TYR A 130 1.85 10.73 -5.30
CA TYR A 130 3.15 10.53 -4.66
C TYR A 130 3.40 9.06 -4.32
N THR A 131 2.48 8.42 -3.59
CA THR A 131 2.67 7.04 -3.16
C THR A 131 2.63 6.05 -4.31
N ALA A 132 1.72 6.26 -5.26
CA ALA A 132 1.71 5.51 -6.52
C ALA A 132 3.03 5.66 -7.29
N THR A 133 3.65 6.84 -7.28
CA THR A 133 4.94 7.11 -7.92
C THR A 133 6.07 6.38 -7.22
N VAL A 134 6.12 6.42 -5.89
CA VAL A 134 7.13 5.69 -5.13
C VAL A 134 6.99 4.18 -5.32
N ASN A 135 5.76 3.64 -5.30
CA ASN A 135 5.51 2.23 -5.59
C ASN A 135 5.95 1.86 -7.02
N TRP A 136 5.63 2.71 -8.01
CA TRP A 136 6.06 2.50 -9.39
C TRP A 136 7.58 2.47 -9.55
N LEU A 137 8.27 3.44 -8.96
CA LEU A 137 9.73 3.49 -8.96
C LEU A 137 10.36 2.31 -8.23
N THR A 138 9.69 1.80 -7.20
CA THR A 138 10.09 0.57 -6.51
C THR A 138 9.96 -0.66 -7.43
N VAL A 139 8.88 -0.77 -8.21
CA VAL A 139 8.72 -1.84 -9.20
C VAL A 139 9.82 -1.79 -10.26
N LEU A 140 10.13 -0.60 -10.79
CA LEU A 140 11.20 -0.40 -11.77
C LEU A 140 12.57 -0.77 -11.19
N ASP A 141 12.89 -0.30 -9.99
CA ASP A 141 14.16 -0.62 -9.31
C ASP A 141 14.33 -2.13 -9.07
N ILE A 142 13.26 -2.85 -8.70
CA ILE A 142 13.29 -4.32 -8.56
C ILE A 142 13.59 -4.99 -9.91
N ALA A 143 12.90 -4.55 -10.97
CA ALA A 143 13.07 -5.12 -12.31
C ALA A 143 14.48 -4.90 -12.88
N ASP A 144 15.05 -3.72 -12.61
CA ASP A 144 16.41 -3.33 -12.97
C ASP A 144 17.46 -4.15 -12.20
N ARG A 145 17.28 -4.32 -10.88
CA ARG A 145 18.23 -5.09 -10.03
C ARG A 145 18.20 -6.58 -10.25
N ARG A 146 17.11 -7.12 -10.79
CA ARG A 146 16.91 -8.58 -10.98
C ARG A 146 16.61 -8.90 -12.44
N PRO A 147 17.59 -8.77 -13.35
CA PRO A 147 17.38 -8.86 -14.80
C PRO A 147 16.93 -10.24 -15.31
N SER A 148 17.03 -11.27 -14.48
CA SER A 148 16.66 -12.65 -14.81
C SER A 148 15.22 -13.02 -14.44
N GLU A 149 14.50 -12.16 -13.72
CA GLU A 149 13.19 -12.47 -13.16
C GLU A 149 12.09 -11.61 -13.77
N ASP A 150 10.94 -12.20 -14.05
CA ASP A 150 9.75 -11.45 -14.46
C ASP A 150 9.06 -10.85 -13.24
N VAL A 151 8.56 -9.63 -13.40
CA VAL A 151 7.94 -8.83 -12.34
C VAL A 151 6.47 -8.63 -12.69
N VAL A 152 5.58 -9.06 -11.80
CA VAL A 152 4.14 -8.83 -11.91
C VAL A 152 3.74 -7.81 -10.86
N TRP A 153 3.29 -6.65 -11.30
CA TRP A 153 2.71 -5.63 -10.44
C TRP A 153 1.20 -5.86 -10.29
N VAL A 154 0.73 -6.08 -9.07
CA VAL A 154 -0.69 -6.26 -8.77
C VAL A 154 -1.25 -4.97 -8.18
N SER A 155 -2.05 -4.25 -8.96
CA SER A 155 -2.68 -3.00 -8.50
C SER A 155 -4.02 -2.78 -9.18
N ALA A 156 -5.05 -2.49 -8.39
CA ALA A 156 -6.35 -2.08 -8.90
C ALA A 156 -6.40 -0.60 -9.30
N ASN A 157 -5.27 0.11 -9.31
CA ASN A 157 -5.20 1.53 -9.64
C ASN A 157 -5.10 1.76 -11.16
N SER A 158 -6.08 1.24 -11.89
CA SER A 158 -6.14 1.36 -13.37
C SER A 158 -6.18 2.81 -13.84
N ARG A 159 -6.66 3.73 -13.00
CA ARG A 159 -6.62 5.16 -13.34
C ARG A 159 -5.20 5.68 -13.40
N ALA A 160 -4.29 5.23 -12.53
CA ALA A 160 -2.91 5.72 -12.48
C ALA A 160 -2.02 5.06 -13.54
N PHE A 161 -2.25 3.78 -13.81
CA PHE A 161 -1.34 2.95 -14.62
C PHE A 161 -1.91 2.56 -15.98
N GLY A 162 -3.23 2.53 -16.13
CA GLY A 162 -3.91 1.98 -17.30
C GLY A 162 -4.28 3.02 -18.36
N SER A 163 -4.44 2.55 -19.58
CA SER A 163 -4.95 3.33 -20.73
C SER A 163 -6.48 3.52 -20.69
N GLY A 164 -7.19 2.77 -19.84
CA GLY A 164 -8.64 2.68 -19.79
C GLY A 164 -9.18 1.31 -20.17
N GLU A 165 -8.34 0.46 -20.78
CA GLU A 165 -8.60 -0.96 -20.99
C GLU A 165 -8.09 -1.80 -19.80
N PRO A 166 -8.74 -2.94 -19.48
CA PRO A 166 -8.29 -3.82 -18.41
C PRO A 166 -6.86 -4.33 -18.65
N SER A 167 -6.00 -4.17 -17.66
CA SER A 167 -4.61 -4.68 -17.66
C SER A 167 -3.72 -4.16 -18.82
N THR A 168 -4.14 -3.09 -19.51
CA THR A 168 -3.34 -2.43 -20.56
C THR A 168 -2.67 -1.19 -20.00
N TRP A 169 -1.33 -1.14 -20.10
CA TRP A 169 -0.55 0.03 -19.69
C TRP A 169 -0.97 1.30 -20.43
N HIS A 170 -0.93 2.43 -19.74
CA HIS A 170 -0.99 3.75 -20.36
C HIS A 170 0.26 4.01 -21.21
N ASP A 171 0.13 4.72 -22.33
CA ASP A 171 1.22 4.98 -23.29
C ASP A 171 2.50 5.53 -22.63
N GLU A 172 2.37 6.50 -21.71
CA GLU A 172 3.52 7.04 -20.95
C GLU A 172 4.25 5.98 -20.10
N ILE A 173 3.51 5.07 -19.48
CA ILE A 173 4.08 4.00 -18.65
C ILE A 173 4.73 2.95 -19.56
N TRP A 174 4.06 2.62 -20.66
CA TRP A 174 4.59 1.71 -21.67
C TRP A 174 5.87 2.24 -22.31
N ALA A 175 5.91 3.52 -22.68
CA ALA A 175 7.11 4.17 -23.20
C ALA A 175 8.26 4.11 -22.20
N GLU A 176 8.01 4.36 -20.90
CA GLU A 176 9.03 4.22 -19.85
C GLU A 176 9.57 2.79 -19.76
N LEU A 177 8.69 1.79 -19.85
CA LEU A 177 9.08 0.38 -19.83
C LEU A 177 9.90 0.01 -21.08
N GLN A 178 9.58 0.56 -22.25
CA GLN A 178 10.33 0.33 -23.48
C GLN A 178 11.72 0.98 -23.44
N GLU A 179 11.80 2.24 -23.00
CA GLU A 179 13.07 2.96 -22.84
C GLU A 179 14.05 2.22 -21.92
N ARG A 180 13.53 1.54 -20.91
CA ARG A 180 14.32 0.72 -19.96
C ARG A 180 14.51 -0.74 -20.41
N GLY A 181 13.92 -1.17 -21.53
CA GLY A 181 13.96 -2.56 -21.98
C GLY A 181 13.20 -3.54 -21.07
N LEU A 182 12.27 -3.05 -20.26
CA LEU A 182 11.51 -3.81 -19.25
C LEU A 182 10.12 -4.25 -19.75
N ALA A 183 9.68 -3.78 -20.91
CA ALA A 183 8.32 -3.99 -21.41
C ALA A 183 7.90 -5.46 -21.60
N HIS A 184 8.86 -6.37 -21.77
CA HIS A 184 8.59 -7.81 -21.92
C HIS A 184 8.63 -8.58 -20.58
N ARG A 185 8.96 -7.90 -19.47
CA ARG A 185 9.21 -8.53 -18.16
C ARG A 185 8.35 -7.97 -17.04
N VAL A 186 7.92 -6.72 -17.18
CA VAL A 186 7.04 -6.07 -16.21
C VAL A 186 5.61 -6.16 -16.72
N ARG A 187 4.79 -6.95 -16.04
CA ARG A 187 3.37 -7.12 -16.31
C ARG A 187 2.54 -6.44 -15.23
N TRP A 188 1.35 -6.00 -15.58
CA TRP A 188 0.38 -5.45 -14.63
C TRP A 188 -0.91 -6.23 -14.67
N VAL A 189 -1.41 -6.53 -13.49
CA VAL A 189 -2.71 -7.16 -13.28
C VAL A 189 -3.49 -6.39 -12.22
N VAL A 190 -4.82 -6.47 -12.30
CA VAL A 190 -5.73 -5.72 -11.43
C VAL A 190 -6.01 -6.52 -10.16
N GLU A 191 -6.20 -7.83 -10.29
CA GLU A 191 -6.59 -8.75 -9.21
C GLU A 191 -5.55 -9.87 -9.03
N LEU A 192 -5.55 -10.53 -7.87
CA LEU A 192 -4.63 -11.65 -7.60
C LEU A 192 -4.96 -12.88 -8.47
N ASP A 193 -6.24 -13.10 -8.75
CA ASP A 193 -6.73 -14.20 -9.59
C ASP A 193 -6.23 -14.10 -11.05
N ASP A 194 -5.87 -12.90 -11.51
CA ASP A 194 -5.37 -12.65 -12.88
C ASP A 194 -3.88 -12.98 -13.04
N VAL A 195 -3.18 -13.32 -11.95
CA VAL A 195 -1.76 -13.67 -12.03
C VAL A 195 -1.62 -15.07 -12.64
N ASP A 196 -1.09 -15.13 -13.86
CA ASP A 196 -0.72 -16.42 -14.45
C ASP A 196 0.55 -16.97 -13.82
N LEU A 197 0.30 -17.95 -12.96
CA LEU A 197 1.24 -18.71 -12.17
C LEU A 197 1.97 -19.81 -13.00
N ARG A 198 1.40 -20.21 -14.14
CA ARG A 198 1.89 -21.31 -15.00
C ARG A 198 3.02 -20.91 -15.94
N ASP A 199 3.29 -19.62 -16.07
CA ASP A 199 4.33 -19.07 -16.94
C ASP A 199 5.77 -19.31 -16.42
N THR A 200 5.91 -20.03 -15.31
CA THR A 200 7.19 -20.38 -14.68
C THR A 200 7.91 -21.57 -15.32
N ASP A 201 7.24 -22.33 -16.20
CA ASP A 201 7.71 -23.60 -16.77
C ASP A 201 8.29 -23.52 -18.20
N VAL A 202 8.48 -22.33 -18.79
CA VAL A 202 9.17 -22.25 -20.09
C VAL A 202 10.68 -22.43 -19.86
N PRO A 203 11.34 -23.47 -20.39
CA PRO A 203 12.78 -23.58 -20.32
C PRO A 203 13.36 -22.36 -21.02
N ARG A 204 14.20 -21.58 -20.31
CA ARG A 204 14.97 -20.45 -20.84
C ARG A 204 15.71 -20.91 -22.10
N ARG A 205 15.09 -20.76 -23.27
CA ARG A 205 15.77 -20.88 -24.55
C ARG A 205 16.90 -19.86 -24.51
N GLU A 206 18.10 -20.38 -24.75
CA GLU A 206 19.35 -19.65 -24.87
C GLU A 206 19.11 -18.26 -25.47
N ARG A 207 19.24 -17.23 -24.63
CA ARG A 207 19.31 -15.86 -25.10
C ARG A 207 20.69 -15.71 -25.74
N THR A 208 20.77 -15.99 -27.03
CA THR A 208 21.87 -15.50 -27.87
C THR A 208 21.77 -13.98 -27.81
N PHE A 209 22.63 -13.37 -27.01
CA PHE A 209 22.85 -11.94 -27.06
C PHE A 209 23.56 -11.65 -28.37
N ASP A 210 22.89 -10.96 -29.30
CA ASP A 210 23.63 -10.20 -30.30
C ASP A 210 24.37 -9.09 -29.54
N PRO A 211 25.71 -9.04 -29.60
CA PRO A 211 26.46 -8.00 -28.91
C PRO A 211 26.09 -6.64 -29.50
N ILE A 212 25.55 -5.76 -28.66
CA ILE A 212 25.42 -4.34 -28.96
C ILE A 212 26.82 -3.83 -29.32
N PRO A 213 27.03 -3.22 -30.51
CA PRO A 213 28.33 -2.67 -30.87
C PRO A 213 28.72 -1.60 -29.84
N ALA A 214 29.92 -1.76 -29.26
CA ALA A 214 30.46 -0.87 -28.26
C ALA A 214 30.45 0.60 -28.76
N PRO A 215 30.02 1.56 -27.94
CA PRO A 215 30.19 2.97 -28.28
C PRO A 215 31.69 3.31 -28.42
N PRO A 216 32.05 4.22 -29.33
CA PRO A 216 33.45 4.57 -29.56
C PRO A 216 34.09 5.16 -28.30
N ALA A 217 35.32 4.72 -28.03
CA ALA A 217 36.12 5.11 -26.88
C ALA A 217 36.24 6.63 -26.78
N VAL A 218 35.63 7.20 -25.73
CA VAL A 218 35.85 8.60 -25.34
C VAL A 218 37.17 8.64 -24.59
N PHE A 219 38.10 9.46 -25.08
CA PHE A 219 39.42 9.67 -24.48
C PHE A 219 39.30 10.01 -22.99
N ALA A 220 40.09 9.31 -22.18
CA ALA A 220 40.22 9.54 -20.75
C ALA A 220 40.69 10.98 -20.47
N ALA A 221 39.81 11.80 -19.91
CA ALA A 221 40.21 13.06 -19.29
C ALA A 221 40.90 12.75 -17.95
N ALA A 222 42.05 13.38 -17.74
CA ALA A 222 42.92 13.17 -16.59
C ALA A 222 42.21 13.41 -15.26
N VAL A 223 42.36 12.45 -14.35
CA VAL A 223 41.96 12.54 -12.94
C VAL A 223 42.82 13.62 -12.26
N PRO A 224 42.24 14.67 -11.66
CA PRO A 224 43.02 15.60 -10.85
C PRO A 224 43.47 14.92 -9.54
N ALA A 225 44.73 15.20 -9.16
CA ALA A 225 45.43 14.61 -8.02
C ALA A 225 44.67 14.74 -6.68
N PRO A 226 44.83 13.79 -5.75
CA PRO A 226 44.18 13.84 -4.45
C PRO A 226 44.75 14.96 -3.57
N LEU A 227 43.84 15.70 -2.92
CA LEU A 227 44.17 16.72 -1.92
C LEU A 227 44.85 16.11 -0.68
N PRO A 228 45.74 16.86 0.00
CA PRO A 228 46.44 16.37 1.19
C PRO A 228 45.48 16.14 2.38
N PRO A 229 45.81 15.20 3.29
CA PRO A 229 44.96 14.86 4.42
C PRO A 229 44.88 16.02 5.44
N ARG A 230 43.66 16.26 5.96
CA ARG A 230 43.41 17.18 7.08
C ARG A 230 44.03 16.64 8.38
N PRO A 231 44.52 17.51 9.27
CA PRO A 231 45.01 17.11 10.59
C PRO A 231 43.89 16.54 11.47
N PRO A 232 44.20 15.64 12.42
CA PRO A 232 43.21 14.98 13.26
C PRO A 232 42.57 15.97 14.25
N VAL A 233 41.25 15.91 14.33
CA VAL A 233 40.44 16.58 15.36
C VAL A 233 40.58 15.79 16.66
N ALA A 234 40.89 16.49 17.76
CA ALA A 234 41.00 15.93 19.09
C ALA A 234 39.69 15.27 19.54
N ALA A 235 39.79 14.08 20.11
CA ALA A 235 38.68 13.35 20.69
C ALA A 235 38.18 14.04 21.97
N PRO A 236 36.87 14.20 22.19
CA PRO A 236 36.34 14.58 23.49
C PRO A 236 36.36 13.40 24.47
N ASP A 237 36.58 13.74 25.73
CA ASP A 237 36.77 12.85 26.88
C ASP A 237 35.70 11.76 27.02
N SER A 238 36.17 10.56 27.37
CA SER A 238 35.35 9.40 27.71
C SER A 238 34.73 9.59 29.10
N VAL A 239 33.42 9.80 29.16
CA VAL A 239 32.66 9.70 30.41
C VAL A 239 32.19 8.25 30.57
N GLU A 240 32.63 7.62 31.64
CA GLU A 240 32.30 6.27 32.06
C GLU A 240 30.83 6.17 32.51
N PRO A 241 30.01 5.24 31.97
CA PRO A 241 28.64 5.02 32.45
C PRO A 241 28.62 4.07 33.66
N PRO A 242 27.74 4.28 34.65
CA PRO A 242 27.63 3.41 35.82
C PRO A 242 26.95 2.07 35.48
N ALA A 243 27.33 1.04 36.24
CA ALA A 243 26.95 -0.37 36.07
C ALA A 243 25.43 -0.64 36.11
N PRO A 244 24.92 -1.65 35.38
CA PRO A 244 23.51 -2.01 35.39
C PRO A 244 23.11 -2.81 36.63
N ALA A 245 21.97 -2.45 37.23
CA ALA A 245 21.29 -3.21 38.26
C ALA A 245 20.60 -4.46 37.68
N ALA A 246 20.69 -5.58 38.42
CA ALA A 246 20.14 -6.87 38.05
C ALA A 246 18.61 -6.85 37.94
N THR A 247 18.08 -7.29 36.79
CA THR A 247 16.65 -7.52 36.55
C THR A 247 16.29 -8.99 36.75
N LEU A 248 15.24 -9.25 37.52
CA LEU A 248 14.64 -10.58 37.71
C LEU A 248 13.85 -11.00 36.45
N PRO A 249 13.73 -12.30 36.15
CA PRO A 249 13.05 -12.79 34.95
C PRO A 249 11.51 -12.67 35.06
N PRO A 250 10.79 -12.37 33.96
CA PRO A 250 9.34 -12.27 33.97
C PRO A 250 8.66 -13.64 33.98
N VAL A 251 7.64 -13.78 34.83
CA VAL A 251 6.74 -14.92 34.90
C VAL A 251 5.76 -14.87 33.72
N HIS A 252 5.79 -15.87 32.86
CA HIS A 252 4.81 -16.04 31.78
C HIS A 252 3.51 -16.66 32.31
N VAL A 253 2.40 -15.91 32.25
CA VAL A 253 1.05 -16.47 32.38
C VAL A 253 0.44 -16.55 30.98
N ALA A 254 0.14 -17.77 30.53
CA ALA A 254 -0.50 -18.02 29.24
C ALA A 254 -1.94 -17.48 29.23
N ARG A 255 -2.26 -16.58 28.31
CA ARG A 255 -3.64 -16.18 28.00
C ARG A 255 -4.17 -16.99 26.81
N PRO A 256 -5.40 -17.52 26.86
CA PRO A 256 -5.99 -18.27 25.75
C PRO A 256 -6.26 -17.36 24.54
N ARG A 257 -5.87 -17.84 23.36
CA ARG A 257 -6.11 -17.16 22.07
C ARG A 257 -7.58 -17.32 21.68
N VAL A 258 -8.30 -16.21 21.57
CA VAL A 258 -9.62 -16.16 20.93
C VAL A 258 -9.43 -15.68 19.49
N ALA A 259 -9.99 -16.41 18.53
CA ALA A 259 -9.89 -16.08 17.10
C ALA A 259 -10.64 -14.78 16.78
N PRO A 260 -10.12 -13.91 15.88
CA PRO A 260 -10.78 -12.68 15.51
C PRO A 260 -12.04 -12.98 14.68
N GLN A 261 -13.21 -12.61 15.20
CA GLN A 261 -14.46 -12.65 14.43
C GLN A 261 -14.53 -11.45 13.48
N ARG A 262 -14.72 -11.72 12.19
CA ARG A 262 -14.88 -10.73 11.13
C ARG A 262 -16.34 -10.27 11.10
N ILE A 263 -16.58 -8.99 11.41
CA ILE A 263 -17.91 -8.38 11.27
C ILE A 263 -18.16 -8.16 9.77
N LEU A 264 -19.22 -8.76 9.23
CA LEU A 264 -19.67 -8.55 7.86
C LEU A 264 -20.32 -7.15 7.71
N PRO A 265 -20.09 -6.43 6.61
CA PRO A 265 -20.77 -5.16 6.34
C PRO A 265 -22.26 -5.39 6.03
N SER A 266 -23.11 -4.48 6.50
CA SER A 266 -24.56 -4.48 6.29
C SER A 266 -24.94 -4.35 4.81
N GLY A 267 -25.82 -5.23 4.32
CA GLY A 267 -26.14 -5.45 2.90
C GLY A 267 -26.96 -4.38 2.16
N ASN A 268 -26.75 -3.08 2.38
CA ASN A 268 -27.50 -2.02 1.69
C ASN A 268 -26.62 -1.08 0.86
N ALA A 269 -25.72 -1.64 0.06
CA ALA A 269 -24.99 -0.86 -0.93
C ALA A 269 -24.80 -1.64 -2.22
N ASP A 270 -25.91 -2.12 -2.81
CA ASP A 270 -25.92 -2.43 -4.23
C ASP A 270 -27.34 -2.39 -4.81
N THR A 271 -27.66 -1.33 -5.55
CA THR A 271 -28.63 -1.39 -6.65
C THR A 271 -28.30 -0.27 -7.63
N GLY A 272 -27.38 -0.56 -8.54
CA GLY A 272 -27.28 0.18 -9.79
C GLY A 272 -28.48 -0.10 -10.71
N GLY A 273 -29.11 0.97 -11.21
CA GLY A 273 -29.69 1.00 -12.55
C GLY A 273 -31.21 1.14 -12.66
N ARG A 274 -31.67 2.27 -13.22
CA ARG A 274 -32.60 2.30 -14.37
C ARG A 274 -32.64 3.68 -15.03
N ARG A 275 -32.41 3.69 -16.35
CA ARG A 275 -32.67 4.81 -17.27
C ARG A 275 -34.19 4.95 -17.50
N GLY A 276 -34.66 6.18 -17.73
CA GLY A 276 -35.71 6.44 -18.74
C GLY A 276 -36.99 7.17 -18.32
N ILE A 277 -37.03 8.48 -18.62
CA ILE A 277 -38.12 9.27 -19.25
C ILE A 277 -39.53 9.31 -18.60
N GLY A 278 -39.98 10.53 -18.24
CA GLY A 278 -41.41 10.87 -18.04
C GLY A 278 -41.65 12.29 -17.49
N ARG A 279 -42.38 13.13 -18.24
CA ARG A 279 -42.61 14.59 -18.07
C ARG A 279 -43.40 15.06 -16.82
N MET A 280 -43.15 16.34 -16.45
CA MET A 280 -44.05 17.40 -15.89
C MET A 280 -44.76 17.11 -14.54
N MET A 281 -45.09 18.04 -13.64
CA MET A 281 -45.35 19.49 -13.68
C MET A 281 -44.93 20.12 -12.32
N GLY A 282 -45.01 21.45 -12.20
CA GLY A 282 -44.40 22.25 -11.14
C GLY A 282 -44.82 21.97 -9.68
N GLY A 283 -43.97 22.42 -8.76
CA GLY A 283 -44.26 22.42 -7.33
C GLY A 283 -43.02 22.74 -6.50
N ARG A 284 -43.08 23.82 -5.73
CA ARG A 284 -42.04 24.35 -4.81
C ARG A 284 -41.14 23.30 -4.14
N LYS A 285 -39.82 23.52 -4.20
CA LYS A 285 -38.84 22.89 -3.31
C LYS A 285 -39.14 23.28 -1.85
N ARG A 286 -39.59 22.33 -1.03
CA ARG A 286 -39.40 22.37 0.42
C ARG A 286 -38.27 21.41 0.76
N LYS A 287 -37.24 21.91 1.46
CA LYS A 287 -36.30 21.06 2.19
C LYS A 287 -37.08 20.50 3.37
N VAL A 288 -37.37 19.20 3.35
CA VAL A 288 -37.84 18.47 4.54
C VAL A 288 -36.59 17.89 5.18
N THR A 289 -36.17 18.50 6.28
CA THR A 289 -35.24 17.92 7.24
C THR A 289 -35.96 16.76 7.93
N VAL A 290 -35.34 15.57 7.91
CA VAL A 290 -35.77 14.39 8.67
C VAL A 290 -35.42 14.64 10.14
N VAL A 291 -36.22 15.49 10.80
CA VAL A 291 -36.33 15.64 12.25
C VAL A 291 -37.76 16.13 12.46
N ASP A 292 -38.70 15.19 12.61
CA ASP A 292 -40.04 15.34 13.19
C ASP A 292 -40.84 14.10 12.81
N GLU A 293 -40.58 12.98 13.48
CA GLU A 293 -41.45 11.79 13.52
C GLU A 293 -40.88 10.82 14.58
N LEU A 294 -40.85 11.26 15.85
CA LEU A 294 -40.57 10.37 16.99
C LEU A 294 -41.13 10.88 18.33
N ASP A 295 -42.19 11.70 18.28
CA ASP A 295 -42.91 12.20 19.48
C ASP A 295 -44.38 11.74 19.55
N GLU A 296 -44.79 10.75 18.76
CA GLU A 296 -46.13 10.13 18.87
C GLU A 296 -46.03 8.61 19.06
N LEU A 297 -45.52 8.18 20.21
CA LEU A 297 -45.81 6.85 20.76
C LEU A 297 -46.08 7.01 22.26
N ASP A 298 -47.35 7.32 22.54
CA ASP A 298 -47.97 7.26 23.86
C ASP A 298 -47.87 5.81 24.39
N PHE A 299 -47.22 5.62 25.54
CA PHE A 299 -47.36 4.41 26.35
C PHE A 299 -48.16 4.77 27.60
N GLY A 300 -49.49 4.67 27.48
CA GLY A 300 -50.47 4.66 28.56
C GLY A 300 -51.35 3.42 28.42
#